data_AF-A0A2N5X4L0-F1
#
_entry.id   AF-A0A2N5X4L0-F1
#
_cell.length_a   1.000
_cell.length_b   1.000
_cell.length_c   1.000
_cell.angle_alpha   90.00
_cell.angle_beta   90.00
_cell.angle_gamma   90.00
#
_symmetry.space_group_name_H-M   'P 1'
#
loop_
_entity.id
_entity.type
_entity.pdbx_description
1 polymer ?
#
loop_
_entity_poly.entity_id
_entity_poly.type
_entity_poly.pdbx_seq_one_letter_code
_entity_poly.pdbx_strand_id
1 'polypeptide(L)'
;MTDLYDVAVVGATGAVGEAMISILEERDFPVGNLYPLASSRSAGKTIMFKGSTVKVTDLAEFDFSRARIGLFSAGGSISEKYAPIAAEAGCVVIDNTSHFRREEDIPLVVPEVNVEALSGYMTRGIIANPNCSTIQMLVALKPIYDAVGIERINVCTYQAVSGTGKEAIEELAGQTARLLNGQEAECEVYPRQIAFNVLPHIDTFQENGYTREEMKMVWETQKIFDDPSIQVNPTCVRVPVFFGHSEAVHIETVDKITAEQARELLRNAPGVQVMDEQGDGGYPTAVSDSAGTDPVFVGRIREDISHPRGLDMWVVADNVRKGAALNSVQIAEALITTYLD
;
A
#
# COMPACT_ATOMS: atom_id res chain seq x y z
N MET A 1 13.67 -16.35 25.00
CA MET A 1 12.55 -15.41 25.26
C MET A 1 12.49 -14.55 24.04
N THR A 2 11.33 -14.42 23.40
CA THR A 2 11.17 -13.48 22.28
C THR A 2 11.25 -12.08 22.87
N ASP A 3 12.15 -11.24 22.36
CA ASP A 3 12.23 -9.85 22.80
C ASP A 3 10.95 -9.11 22.42
N LEU A 4 10.46 -8.30 23.35
CA LEU A 4 9.24 -7.50 23.17
C LEU A 4 9.62 -6.09 22.72
N TYR A 5 8.90 -5.56 21.74
CA TYR A 5 9.15 -4.24 21.18
C TYR A 5 8.02 -3.28 21.54
N ASP A 6 8.39 -2.11 22.04
CA ASP A 6 7.46 -1.03 22.26
C ASP A 6 7.14 -0.33 20.94
N VAL A 7 5.86 -0.28 20.56
CA VAL A 7 5.41 0.16 19.23
C VAL A 7 4.49 1.37 19.34
N ALA A 8 4.83 2.45 18.64
CA ALA A 8 3.96 3.59 18.45
C ALA A 8 3.22 3.51 17.10
N VAL A 9 1.92 3.78 17.09
CA VAL A 9 1.12 3.87 15.85
C VAL A 9 0.57 5.29 15.73
N VAL A 10 1.15 6.08 14.82
CA VAL A 10 0.77 7.48 14.58
C VAL A 10 -0.32 7.54 13.51
N GLY A 11 -1.47 8.12 13.87
CA GLY A 11 -2.67 8.06 13.03
C GLY A 11 -3.58 6.88 13.38
N ALA A 12 -3.51 6.38 14.62
CA ALA A 12 -4.19 5.18 15.09
C ALA A 12 -5.72 5.15 14.91
N THR A 13 -6.37 6.30 14.68
CA THR A 13 -7.84 6.38 14.46
C THR A 13 -8.24 6.47 12.98
N GLY A 14 -7.27 6.50 12.07
CA GLY A 14 -7.51 6.43 10.62
C GLY A 14 -7.70 4.98 10.17
N ALA A 15 -8.22 4.78 8.96
CA ALA A 15 -8.49 3.43 8.42
C ALA A 15 -7.23 2.55 8.38
N VAL A 16 -6.11 3.10 7.93
CA VAL A 16 -4.82 2.38 7.89
C VAL A 16 -4.25 2.16 9.29
N GLY A 17 -4.36 3.14 10.20
CA GLY A 17 -3.86 2.98 11.58
C GLY A 17 -4.61 1.91 12.35
N GLU A 18 -5.94 1.83 12.20
CA GLU A 18 -6.76 0.76 12.76
C GLU A 18 -6.36 -0.61 12.18
N ALA A 19 -6.14 -0.68 10.85
CA ALA A 19 -5.65 -1.89 10.20
C ALA A 19 -4.26 -2.31 10.68
N MET A 20 -3.32 -1.38 10.86
CA MET A 20 -1.98 -1.67 11.41
C MET A 20 -2.08 -2.35 12.78
N ILE A 21 -2.95 -1.83 13.66
CA ILE A 21 -3.12 -2.38 15.01
C ILE A 21 -3.78 -3.76 14.97
N SER A 22 -4.79 -3.95 14.12
CA SER A 22 -5.41 -5.27 13.88
C SER A 22 -4.39 -6.28 13.39
N ILE A 23 -3.56 -5.90 12.42
CA ILE A 23 -2.56 -6.80 11.82
C ILE A 23 -1.43 -7.13 12.80
N LEU A 24 -0.99 -6.17 13.64
CA LEU A 24 -0.04 -6.47 14.73
C LEU A 24 -0.57 -7.55 15.68
N GLU A 25 -1.89 -7.57 15.93
CA GLU A 25 -2.53 -8.61 16.74
C GLU A 25 -2.69 -9.92 15.97
N GLU A 26 -3.23 -9.89 14.75
CA GLU A 26 -3.47 -11.07 13.91
C GLU A 26 -2.20 -11.84 13.56
N ARG A 27 -1.07 -11.14 13.44
CA ARG A 27 0.24 -11.72 13.11
C ARG A 27 1.09 -12.03 14.34
N ASP A 28 0.51 -11.91 15.54
CA ASP A 28 1.20 -12.13 16.81
C ASP A 28 2.53 -11.36 16.93
N PHE A 29 2.59 -10.13 16.40
CA PHE A 29 3.79 -9.30 16.50
C PHE A 29 4.17 -9.16 17.98
N PRO A 30 5.47 -9.27 18.34
CA PRO A 30 5.93 -9.29 19.73
C PRO A 30 5.91 -7.88 20.37
N VAL A 31 4.72 -7.27 20.44
CA VAL A 31 4.51 -5.96 21.07
C VAL A 31 4.60 -6.08 22.59
N GLY A 32 5.45 -5.26 23.22
CA GLY A 32 5.47 -5.02 24.66
C GLY A 32 4.39 -4.02 25.06
N ASN A 33 4.64 -2.73 24.82
CA ASN A 33 3.65 -1.67 24.95
C ASN A 33 3.20 -1.17 23.57
N LEU A 34 1.89 -1.01 23.38
CA LEU A 34 1.31 -0.32 22.23
C LEU A 34 0.98 1.14 22.61
N TYR A 35 1.49 2.09 21.84
CA TYR A 35 1.20 3.52 21.97
C TYR A 35 0.40 4.00 20.77
N PRO A 36 -0.95 3.98 20.82
CA PRO A 36 -1.77 4.54 19.76
C PRO A 36 -1.80 6.07 19.89
N LEU A 37 -1.33 6.76 18.85
CA LEU A 37 -1.16 8.21 18.81
C LEU A 37 -2.05 8.84 17.74
N ALA A 38 -2.68 9.96 18.09
CA ALA A 38 -3.50 10.73 17.16
C ALA A 38 -3.44 12.23 17.51
N SER A 39 -4.22 13.06 16.82
CA SER A 39 -4.36 14.46 17.19
C SER A 39 -5.09 14.62 18.54
N SER A 40 -4.94 15.80 19.17
CA SER A 40 -5.68 16.21 20.36
C SER A 40 -7.20 15.97 20.29
N ARG A 41 -7.79 16.07 19.10
CA ARG A 41 -9.22 15.83 18.82
C ARG A 41 -9.65 14.38 19.09
N SER A 42 -8.73 13.45 18.90
CA SER A 42 -8.95 12.01 19.05
C SER A 42 -8.28 11.45 20.31
N ALA A 43 -7.45 12.23 21.00
CA ALA A 43 -6.89 11.86 22.29
C ALA A 43 -8.02 11.57 23.30
N GLY A 44 -7.87 10.49 24.07
CA GLY A 44 -8.88 10.02 25.01
C GLY A 44 -9.87 9.01 24.44
N LYS A 45 -9.93 8.82 23.11
CA LYS A 45 -10.59 7.64 22.53
C LYS A 45 -9.88 6.37 22.99
N THR A 46 -10.54 5.24 22.80
CA THR A 46 -9.98 3.93 23.12
C THR A 46 -10.01 3.02 21.90
N ILE A 47 -9.07 2.09 21.85
CA ILE A 47 -9.00 1.02 20.87
C ILE A 47 -8.80 -0.31 21.58
N MET A 48 -9.12 -1.42 20.91
CA MET A 48 -8.85 -2.76 21.42
C MET A 48 -7.53 -3.26 20.85
N PHE A 49 -6.73 -3.91 21.68
CA PHE A 49 -5.52 -4.62 21.27
C PHE A 49 -5.26 -5.79 22.22
N LYS A 50 -5.15 -7.01 21.69
CA LYS A 50 -4.94 -8.26 22.46
C LYS A 50 -5.93 -8.40 23.63
N GLY A 51 -7.21 -8.15 23.35
CA GLY A 51 -8.30 -8.20 24.34
C GLY A 51 -8.28 -7.10 25.41
N SER A 52 -7.36 -6.14 25.34
CA SER A 52 -7.23 -5.03 26.29
C SER A 52 -7.60 -3.69 25.66
N THR A 53 -8.19 -2.79 26.45
CA THR A 53 -8.51 -1.43 26.01
C THR A 53 -7.29 -0.53 26.18
N VAL A 54 -6.82 0.08 25.09
CA VAL A 54 -5.69 1.01 25.08
C VAL A 54 -6.17 2.42 24.77
N LYS A 55 -5.72 3.40 25.55
CA LYS A 55 -6.11 4.81 25.39
C LYS A 55 -5.27 5.48 24.30
N VAL A 56 -5.93 6.14 23.36
CA VAL A 56 -5.29 7.00 22.35
C VAL A 56 -4.72 8.24 23.03
N THR A 57 -3.43 8.50 22.80
CA THR A 57 -2.69 9.63 23.38
C THR A 57 -2.46 10.71 22.32
N ASP A 58 -2.32 11.96 22.76
CA ASP A 58 -1.95 13.06 21.86
C ASP A 58 -0.51 12.87 21.37
N LEU A 59 -0.34 12.85 20.05
CA LEU A 59 0.96 12.77 19.39
C LEU A 59 1.90 13.91 19.83
N ALA A 60 1.37 15.11 20.07
CA ALA A 60 2.19 16.27 20.42
C ALA A 60 2.83 16.16 21.80
N GLU A 61 2.28 15.33 22.69
CA GLU A 61 2.74 15.13 24.07
C GLU A 61 3.54 13.83 24.24
N PHE A 62 3.70 13.05 23.17
CA PHE A 62 4.34 11.74 23.24
C PHE A 62 5.87 11.83 23.23
N ASP A 63 6.51 11.07 24.12
CA ASP A 63 7.95 10.88 24.17
C ASP A 63 8.34 9.64 23.35
N PHE A 64 8.93 9.87 22.19
CA PHE A 64 9.34 8.80 21.27
C PHE A 64 10.49 7.93 21.77
N SER A 65 11.22 8.33 22.81
CA SER A 65 12.24 7.46 23.42
C SER A 65 11.64 6.20 24.06
N ARG A 66 10.31 6.20 24.27
CA ARG A 66 9.55 5.07 24.80
C ARG A 66 9.19 4.01 23.76
N ALA A 67 9.36 4.30 22.46
CA ALA A 67 9.00 3.38 21.39
C ALA A 67 10.26 2.98 20.61
N ARG A 68 10.39 1.68 20.31
CA ARG A 68 11.47 1.17 19.46
C ARG A 68 11.08 1.25 17.97
N ILE A 69 9.79 1.08 17.68
CA ILE A 69 9.25 1.09 16.31
C ILE A 69 8.08 2.07 16.25
N GLY A 70 8.03 2.89 15.19
CA GLY A 70 6.96 3.84 14.92
C GLY A 70 6.31 3.58 13.57
N LEU A 71 5.03 3.17 13.55
CA LEU A 71 4.23 3.01 12.33
C LEU A 71 3.45 4.29 12.05
N PHE A 72 3.78 5.01 10.99
CA PHE A 72 3.24 6.35 10.73
C PHE A 72 2.25 6.32 9.56
N SER A 73 1.02 6.77 9.80
CA SER A 73 -0.02 6.91 8.78
C SER A 73 -1.01 8.05 9.11
N ALA A 74 -0.48 9.25 9.35
CA ALA A 74 -1.25 10.44 9.76
C ALA A 74 -1.20 11.61 8.76
N GLY A 75 -0.67 11.39 7.55
CA GLY A 75 -0.52 12.41 6.50
C GLY A 75 0.87 13.05 6.46
N GLY A 76 1.28 13.48 5.27
CA GLY A 76 2.68 13.84 4.98
C GLY A 76 3.25 14.95 5.86
N SER A 77 2.45 15.97 6.22
CA SER A 77 2.90 17.07 7.10
C SER A 77 3.13 16.62 8.54
N ILE A 78 2.43 15.57 9.00
CA ILE A 78 2.68 14.97 10.31
C ILE A 78 3.97 14.16 10.28
N SER A 79 4.21 13.39 9.21
CA SER A 79 5.44 12.64 9.05
C SER A 79 6.66 13.55 8.90
N GLU A 80 6.56 14.62 8.11
CA GLU A 80 7.60 15.67 7.98
C GLU A 80 8.06 16.19 9.35
N LYS A 81 7.10 16.46 10.25
CA LYS A 81 7.39 17.00 11.57
C LYS A 81 7.89 15.94 12.55
N TYR A 82 7.19 14.82 12.68
CA TYR A 82 7.38 13.90 13.81
C TYR A 82 8.28 12.69 13.49
N ALA A 83 8.44 12.30 12.23
CA ALA A 83 9.31 11.17 11.90
C ALA A 83 10.79 11.46 12.24
N PRO A 84 11.35 12.66 11.93
CA PRO A 84 12.72 13.00 12.35
C PRO A 84 12.87 13.05 13.88
N ILE A 85 11.87 13.59 14.60
CA ILE A 85 11.85 13.64 16.06
C ILE A 85 11.88 12.23 16.66
N ALA A 86 11.07 11.31 16.11
CA ALA A 86 11.04 9.93 16.54
C ALA A 86 12.38 9.21 16.27
N ALA A 87 12.93 9.39 15.06
CA ALA A 87 14.22 8.82 14.67
C ALA A 87 15.37 9.29 15.57
N GLU A 88 15.43 10.60 15.87
CA GLU A 88 16.45 11.17 16.77
C GLU A 88 16.33 10.62 18.21
N ALA A 89 15.11 10.27 18.64
CA ALA A 89 14.87 9.62 19.93
C ALA A 89 15.20 8.10 19.95
N GLY A 90 15.67 7.53 18.83
CA GLY A 90 16.05 6.12 18.72
C GLY A 90 14.91 5.18 18.29
N CYS A 91 13.77 5.72 17.88
CA CYS A 91 12.64 4.98 17.32
C CYS A 91 12.83 4.80 15.82
N VAL A 92 12.78 3.56 15.31
CA VAL A 92 12.82 3.29 13.87
C VAL A 92 11.43 3.54 13.27
N VAL A 93 11.34 4.51 12.37
CA VAL A 93 10.07 4.93 11.77
C VAL A 93 9.82 4.19 10.46
N ILE A 94 8.62 3.64 10.31
CA ILE A 94 8.08 3.11 9.05
C ILE A 94 6.95 4.05 8.62
N ASP A 95 7.22 4.88 7.62
CA ASP A 95 6.32 5.95 7.18
C ASP A 95 5.48 5.53 5.97
N ASN A 96 4.16 5.43 6.14
CA ASN A 96 3.21 5.14 5.08
C ASN A 96 2.87 6.36 4.20
N THR A 97 3.37 7.55 4.54
CA THR A 97 3.12 8.73 3.70
C THR A 97 4.05 8.79 2.50
N SER A 98 3.73 9.68 1.56
CA SER A 98 4.60 9.91 0.39
C SER A 98 5.75 10.88 0.65
N HIS A 99 5.88 11.41 1.87
CA HIS A 99 6.81 12.50 2.17
C HIS A 99 8.27 12.11 1.92
N PHE A 100 8.70 10.96 2.46
CA PHE A 100 10.09 10.51 2.41
C PHE A 100 10.42 9.58 1.23
N ARG A 101 9.42 9.12 0.46
CA ARG A 101 9.60 8.02 -0.52
C ARG A 101 10.65 8.30 -1.60
N ARG A 102 10.86 9.57 -1.95
CA ARG A 102 11.81 10.00 -2.98
C ARG A 102 13.17 10.44 -2.44
N GLU A 103 13.36 10.51 -1.13
CA GLU A 103 14.67 10.84 -0.56
C GLU A 103 15.64 9.69 -0.82
N GLU A 104 16.84 9.98 -1.33
CA GLU A 104 17.83 8.96 -1.72
C GLU A 104 18.39 8.20 -0.51
N ASP A 105 18.45 8.85 0.65
CA ASP A 105 18.98 8.32 1.91
C ASP A 105 17.93 7.61 2.77
N ILE A 106 16.70 7.48 2.28
CA ILE A 106 15.61 6.75 2.94
C ILE A 106 15.18 5.56 2.06
N PRO A 107 15.27 4.32 2.56
CA PRO A 107 14.86 3.15 1.79
C PRO A 107 13.35 3.12 1.58
N LEU A 108 12.93 2.71 0.38
CA LEU A 108 11.55 2.51 -0.02
C LEU A 108 11.34 1.00 -0.22
N VAL A 109 10.58 0.35 0.65
CA VAL A 109 10.68 -1.11 0.81
C VAL A 109 9.36 -1.83 0.57
N VAL A 110 9.42 -2.89 -0.26
CA VAL A 110 8.43 -3.97 -0.31
C VAL A 110 9.19 -5.25 0.08
N PRO A 111 8.89 -5.89 1.22
CA PRO A 111 9.67 -7.02 1.72
C PRO A 111 9.81 -8.19 0.73
N GLU A 112 8.80 -8.45 -0.11
CA GLU A 112 8.87 -9.50 -1.13
C GLU A 112 9.72 -9.12 -2.36
N VAL A 113 10.17 -7.86 -2.47
CA VAL A 113 10.84 -7.32 -3.67
C VAL A 113 12.29 -6.92 -3.39
N ASN A 114 12.53 -6.11 -2.35
CA ASN A 114 13.82 -5.47 -2.10
C ASN A 114 14.15 -5.38 -0.60
N VAL A 115 13.96 -6.47 0.14
CA VAL A 115 14.20 -6.52 1.59
C VAL A 115 15.63 -6.12 1.98
N GLU A 116 16.61 -6.32 1.10
CA GLU A 116 17.99 -5.89 1.27
C GLU A 116 18.14 -4.37 1.39
N ALA A 117 17.28 -3.58 0.75
CA ALA A 117 17.29 -2.12 0.88
C ALA A 117 16.99 -1.66 2.31
N LEU A 118 16.38 -2.53 3.13
CA LEU A 118 16.04 -2.25 4.51
C LEU A 118 17.24 -1.75 5.31
N SER A 119 18.46 -2.25 5.07
CA SER A 119 19.68 -1.81 5.79
C SER A 119 19.93 -0.29 5.71
N GLY A 120 19.39 0.38 4.69
CA GLY A 120 19.50 1.82 4.53
C GLY A 120 18.85 2.63 5.66
N TYR A 121 17.98 2.01 6.47
CA TYR A 121 17.29 2.67 7.59
C TYR A 121 18.26 3.30 8.60
N MET A 122 19.47 2.74 8.73
CA MET A 122 20.50 3.21 9.66
C MET A 122 20.97 4.65 9.38
N THR A 123 20.72 5.17 8.18
CA THR A 123 21.13 6.53 7.79
C THR A 123 20.30 7.60 8.50
N ARG A 124 18.97 7.42 8.53
CA ARG A 124 18.02 8.42 9.03
C ARG A 124 17.09 7.91 10.12
N GLY A 125 17.11 6.62 10.44
CA GLY A 125 16.13 5.97 11.31
C GLY A 125 14.72 5.89 10.71
N ILE A 126 14.58 6.09 9.40
CA ILE A 126 13.30 6.17 8.69
C ILE A 126 13.33 5.20 7.51
N ILE A 127 12.23 4.48 7.31
CA ILE A 127 11.93 3.64 6.14
C ILE A 127 10.60 4.11 5.58
N ALA A 128 10.52 4.25 4.27
CA ALA A 128 9.28 4.62 3.60
C ALA A 128 8.53 3.36 3.13
N ASN A 129 7.23 3.32 3.42
CA ASN A 129 6.30 2.34 2.89
C ASN A 129 5.67 2.89 1.58
N PRO A 130 5.67 2.12 0.47
CA PRO A 130 5.26 2.64 -0.84
C PRO A 130 3.76 2.87 -1.02
N ASN A 131 3.37 3.36 -2.19
CA ASN A 131 1.99 3.56 -2.60
C ASN A 131 1.28 2.21 -2.79
N CYS A 132 0.01 2.15 -2.39
CA CYS A 132 -0.79 0.93 -2.46
C CYS A 132 -0.82 0.28 -3.84
N SER A 133 -1.02 1.07 -4.91
CA SER A 133 -1.02 0.58 -6.29
C SER A 133 0.37 0.07 -6.71
N THR A 134 1.43 0.77 -6.28
CA THR A 134 2.80 0.30 -6.55
C THR A 134 3.09 -1.03 -5.84
N ILE A 135 2.73 -1.18 -4.56
CA ILE A 135 3.01 -2.42 -3.80
C ILE A 135 2.42 -3.64 -4.50
N GLN A 136 1.12 -3.63 -4.83
CA GLN A 136 0.50 -4.80 -5.46
C GLN A 136 1.08 -5.12 -6.84
N MET A 137 1.38 -4.09 -7.63
CA MET A 137 1.99 -4.25 -8.95
C MET A 137 3.37 -4.89 -8.82
N LEU A 138 4.23 -4.41 -7.92
CA LEU A 138 5.59 -4.91 -7.81
C LEU A 138 5.69 -6.30 -7.18
N VAL A 139 4.81 -6.63 -6.22
CA VAL A 139 4.70 -8.00 -5.69
C VAL A 139 4.34 -8.99 -6.82
N ALA A 140 3.42 -8.61 -7.71
CA ALA A 140 3.07 -9.44 -8.87
C ALA A 140 4.19 -9.49 -9.91
N LEU A 141 4.89 -8.38 -10.15
CA LEU A 141 5.88 -8.30 -11.24
C LEU A 141 7.27 -8.82 -10.87
N LYS A 142 7.66 -8.80 -9.60
CA LYS A 142 9.02 -9.20 -9.16
C LYS A 142 9.43 -10.60 -9.63
N PRO A 143 8.62 -11.67 -9.48
CA PRO A 143 9.01 -13.01 -9.94
C PRO A 143 9.29 -13.07 -11.45
N ILE A 144 8.58 -12.26 -12.25
CA ILE A 144 8.77 -12.19 -13.70
C ILE A 144 9.99 -11.34 -14.03
N TYR A 145 10.18 -10.21 -13.36
CA TYR A 145 11.36 -9.36 -13.50
C TYR A 145 12.65 -10.15 -13.25
N ASP A 146 12.71 -10.95 -12.19
CA ASP A 146 13.89 -11.77 -11.87
C ASP A 146 14.17 -12.85 -12.92
N ALA A 147 13.12 -13.37 -13.57
CA ALA A 147 13.26 -14.47 -14.53
C ALA A 147 13.67 -13.99 -15.93
N VAL A 148 13.10 -12.88 -16.40
CA VAL A 148 13.23 -12.45 -17.81
C VAL A 148 13.35 -10.94 -18.01
N GLY A 149 13.43 -10.15 -16.93
CA GLY A 149 13.46 -8.69 -16.97
C GLY A 149 12.15 -8.06 -17.46
N ILE A 150 11.97 -6.76 -17.18
CA ILE A 150 10.84 -5.96 -17.68
C ILE A 150 11.39 -4.68 -18.28
N GLU A 151 11.11 -4.44 -19.56
CA GLU A 151 11.50 -3.21 -20.27
C GLU A 151 10.45 -2.10 -20.06
N ARG A 152 9.17 -2.47 -20.10
CA ARG A 152 8.06 -1.51 -20.06
C ARG A 152 6.82 -2.05 -19.39
N ILE A 153 6.12 -1.18 -18.67
CA ILE A 153 4.86 -1.45 -17.98
C ILE A 153 3.83 -0.41 -18.44
N ASN A 154 2.71 -0.85 -19.00
CA ASN A 154 1.50 -0.05 -19.08
C ASN A 154 0.54 -0.54 -18.02
N VAL A 155 -0.05 0.39 -17.28
CA VAL A 155 -1.00 0.02 -16.22
C VAL A 155 -2.17 0.99 -16.19
N CYS A 156 -3.38 0.45 -16.13
CA CYS A 156 -4.58 1.22 -15.84
C CYS A 156 -5.15 0.75 -14.51
N THR A 157 -5.27 1.66 -13.55
CA THR A 157 -5.76 1.32 -12.21
C THR A 157 -7.27 1.55 -12.10
N TYR A 158 -7.88 0.78 -11.23
CA TYR A 158 -9.28 0.83 -10.82
C TYR A 158 -9.28 0.91 -9.31
N GLN A 159 -8.99 2.11 -8.79
CA GLN A 159 -8.72 2.31 -7.38
C GLN A 159 -10.01 2.56 -6.59
N ALA A 160 -10.18 1.85 -5.48
CA ALA A 160 -11.25 2.02 -4.51
C ALA A 160 -11.18 3.36 -3.75
N VAL A 161 -12.32 3.86 -3.26
CA VAL A 161 -12.41 5.14 -2.52
C VAL A 161 -11.75 5.12 -1.15
N SER A 162 -11.56 3.94 -0.54
CA SER A 162 -10.82 3.82 0.74
C SER A 162 -9.38 4.33 0.67
N GLY A 163 -8.78 4.39 -0.52
CA GLY A 163 -7.46 5.00 -0.72
C GLY A 163 -7.41 6.51 -0.42
N THR A 164 -8.55 7.19 -0.45
CA THR A 164 -8.67 8.61 -0.02
C THR A 164 -8.99 8.73 1.47
N GLY A 165 -9.53 7.68 2.10
CA GLY A 165 -9.82 7.64 3.53
C GLY A 165 -11.31 7.51 3.85
N LYS A 166 -11.65 7.61 5.15
CA LYS A 166 -13.01 7.37 5.68
C LYS A 166 -14.07 8.30 5.06
N GLU A 167 -13.74 9.58 4.89
CA GLU A 167 -14.66 10.56 4.30
C GLU A 167 -15.08 10.18 2.86
N ALA A 168 -14.17 9.64 2.05
CA ALA A 168 -14.48 9.21 0.69
C ALA A 168 -15.35 7.93 0.64
N ILE A 169 -15.18 7.04 1.63
CA ILE A 169 -16.04 5.86 1.81
C ILE A 169 -17.48 6.33 2.13
N GLU A 170 -17.61 7.27 3.06
CA GLU A 170 -18.90 7.87 3.44
C GLU A 170 -19.55 8.61 2.26
N GLU A 171 -18.76 9.36 1.48
CA GLU A 171 -19.25 10.05 0.28
C GLU A 171 -19.79 9.07 -0.76
N LEU A 172 -19.06 7.99 -1.10
CA LEU A 172 -19.55 7.00 -2.06
C LEU A 172 -20.87 6.36 -1.58
N ALA A 173 -20.94 5.98 -0.31
CA ALA A 173 -22.15 5.41 0.27
C ALA A 173 -23.33 6.41 0.24
N GLY A 174 -23.07 7.66 0.63
CA GLY A 174 -24.05 8.74 0.66
C GLY A 174 -24.58 9.09 -0.72
N GLN A 175 -23.69 9.32 -1.69
CA GLN A 175 -24.08 9.60 -3.08
C GLN A 175 -24.91 8.45 -3.68
N THR A 176 -24.47 7.20 -3.45
CA THR A 176 -25.18 6.01 -3.96
C THR A 176 -26.59 5.91 -3.38
N ALA A 177 -26.73 6.07 -2.06
CA ALA A 177 -28.03 6.02 -1.40
C ALA A 177 -28.97 7.13 -1.90
N ARG A 178 -28.48 8.36 -2.04
CA ARG A 178 -29.28 9.50 -2.53
C ARG A 178 -29.80 9.27 -3.94
N LEU A 179 -28.93 8.87 -4.87
CA LEU A 179 -29.31 8.61 -6.26
C LEU A 179 -30.34 7.49 -6.37
N LEU A 180 -30.19 6.40 -5.60
CA LEU A 180 -31.18 5.31 -5.56
C LEU A 180 -32.53 5.73 -4.96
N ASN A 181 -32.58 6.85 -4.22
CA ASN A 181 -33.80 7.44 -3.66
C ASN A 181 -34.29 8.67 -4.46
N GLY A 182 -33.79 8.88 -5.69
CA GLY A 182 -34.23 9.98 -6.56
C GLY A 182 -33.77 11.37 -6.11
N GLN A 183 -32.73 11.43 -5.26
CA GLN A 183 -32.10 12.66 -4.81
C GLN A 183 -30.79 12.90 -5.56
N GLU A 184 -30.38 14.16 -5.68
CA GLU A 184 -29.10 14.53 -6.30
C GLU A 184 -27.91 14.12 -5.43
N ALA A 185 -26.80 13.76 -6.07
CA ALA A 185 -25.53 13.48 -5.39
C ALA A 185 -24.87 14.79 -4.90
N GLU A 186 -24.30 14.74 -3.70
CA GLU A 186 -23.48 15.82 -3.13
C GLU A 186 -22.00 15.40 -3.18
N CYS A 187 -21.14 16.30 -3.69
CA CYS A 187 -19.71 16.05 -3.87
C CYS A 187 -18.95 16.99 -2.92
N GLU A 188 -18.32 16.43 -1.88
CA GLU A 188 -17.57 17.17 -0.86
C GLU A 188 -16.08 16.80 -0.91
N VAL A 189 -15.76 15.52 -1.01
CA VAL A 189 -14.40 14.95 -1.06
C VAL A 189 -13.88 14.96 -2.49
N TYR A 190 -14.64 14.43 -3.45
CA TYR A 190 -14.24 14.44 -4.85
C TYR A 190 -14.81 15.66 -5.59
N PRO A 191 -14.09 16.18 -6.60
CA PRO A 191 -14.57 17.33 -7.38
C PRO A 191 -15.76 16.99 -8.29
N ARG A 192 -16.09 15.71 -8.45
CA ARG A 192 -17.20 15.19 -9.26
C ARG A 192 -17.78 13.95 -8.60
N GLN A 193 -19.03 13.64 -8.94
CA GLN A 193 -19.75 12.45 -8.46
C GLN A 193 -18.94 11.19 -8.69
N ILE A 194 -18.74 10.38 -7.66
CA ILE A 194 -18.10 9.07 -7.74
C ILE A 194 -19.10 7.94 -7.87
N ALA A 195 -20.30 8.06 -7.27
CA ALA A 195 -21.34 7.03 -7.40
C ALA A 195 -21.72 6.80 -8.87
N PHE A 196 -21.70 5.53 -9.29
CA PHE A 196 -21.95 5.10 -10.68
C PHE A 196 -21.07 5.78 -11.74
N ASN A 197 -19.85 6.19 -11.38
CA ASN A 197 -18.96 6.95 -12.26
C ASN A 197 -17.49 6.52 -12.12
N VAL A 198 -16.64 6.96 -13.05
CA VAL A 198 -15.19 6.75 -13.01
C VAL A 198 -14.47 8.10 -13.13
N LEU A 199 -13.49 8.36 -12.26
CA LEU A 199 -12.75 9.62 -12.24
C LEU A 199 -11.27 9.38 -12.61
N PRO A 200 -10.80 9.81 -13.79
CA PRO A 200 -9.42 9.62 -14.23
C PRO A 200 -8.49 10.68 -13.62
N HIS A 201 -8.56 10.85 -12.31
CA HIS A 201 -7.84 11.87 -11.55
C HIS A 201 -7.69 11.43 -10.10
N ILE A 202 -6.46 11.09 -9.70
CA ILE A 202 -6.10 10.78 -8.33
C ILE A 202 -4.86 11.59 -7.96
N ASP A 203 -4.93 12.32 -6.85
CA ASP A 203 -3.90 13.29 -6.44
C ASP A 203 -3.79 14.45 -7.47
N THR A 204 -2.78 15.31 -7.39
CA THR A 204 -2.69 16.54 -8.20
C THR A 204 -2.03 16.33 -9.56
N PHE A 205 -2.46 17.08 -10.58
CA PHE A 205 -1.76 17.14 -11.87
C PHE A 205 -0.34 17.69 -11.73
N GLN A 206 0.57 17.13 -12.52
CA GLN A 206 1.97 17.51 -12.69
C GLN A 206 2.14 18.28 -14.01
N GLU A 207 3.28 18.95 -14.18
CA GLU A 207 3.55 19.77 -15.38
C GLU A 207 3.54 18.96 -16.69
N ASN A 208 3.86 17.67 -16.63
CA ASN A 208 3.88 16.76 -17.78
C ASN A 208 2.49 16.21 -18.16
N GLY A 209 1.43 16.60 -17.45
CA GLY A 209 0.05 16.16 -17.70
C GLY A 209 -0.37 14.88 -16.97
N TYR A 210 0.57 14.12 -16.39
CA TYR A 210 0.24 13.03 -15.48
C TYR A 210 -0.22 13.58 -14.12
N THR A 211 -0.92 12.78 -13.35
CA THR A 211 -1.20 13.02 -11.94
C THR A 211 -0.03 12.58 -11.06
N ARG A 212 0.00 13.06 -9.81
CA ARG A 212 1.03 12.66 -8.85
C ARG A 212 0.90 11.18 -8.49
N GLU A 213 -0.30 10.61 -8.48
CA GLU A 213 -0.50 9.18 -8.25
C GLU A 213 0.13 8.34 -9.37
N GLU A 214 -0.06 8.75 -10.61
CA GLU A 214 0.60 8.16 -11.77
C GLU A 214 2.12 8.27 -11.65
N MET A 215 2.64 9.45 -11.31
CA MET A 215 4.09 9.63 -11.16
C MET A 215 4.67 8.87 -9.97
N LYS A 216 3.92 8.61 -8.90
CA LYS A 216 4.35 7.71 -7.82
C LYS A 216 4.58 6.30 -8.37
N MET A 217 3.65 5.76 -9.15
CA MET A 217 3.85 4.44 -9.77
C MET A 217 5.10 4.38 -10.65
N VAL A 218 5.47 5.47 -11.33
CA VAL A 218 6.72 5.55 -12.10
C VAL A 218 7.95 5.57 -11.18
N TRP A 219 8.06 6.57 -10.31
CA TRP A 219 9.25 6.81 -9.50
C TRP A 219 9.49 5.71 -8.46
N GLU A 220 8.43 5.24 -7.83
CA GLU A 220 8.53 4.21 -6.80
C GLU A 220 8.90 2.85 -7.42
N THR A 221 8.37 2.51 -8.61
CA THR A 221 8.79 1.29 -9.35
C THR A 221 10.29 1.29 -9.64
N GLN A 222 10.80 2.38 -10.20
CA GLN A 222 12.22 2.49 -10.55
C GLN A 222 13.12 2.43 -9.31
N LYS A 223 12.70 3.06 -8.20
CA LYS A 223 13.46 3.02 -6.94
C LYS A 223 13.42 1.66 -6.26
N ILE A 224 12.27 0.98 -6.25
CA ILE A 224 12.11 -0.31 -5.57
C ILE A 224 12.83 -1.43 -6.31
N PHE A 225 12.78 -1.44 -7.64
CA PHE A 225 13.57 -2.39 -8.45
C PHE A 225 15.05 -2.00 -8.58
N ASP A 226 15.44 -0.80 -8.11
CA ASP A 226 16.77 -0.21 -8.34
C ASP A 226 17.17 -0.20 -9.83
N ASP A 227 16.20 0.10 -10.68
CA ASP A 227 16.34 0.06 -12.14
C ASP A 227 15.65 1.27 -12.79
N PRO A 228 16.42 2.33 -13.14
CA PRO A 228 15.87 3.52 -13.77
C PRO A 228 15.52 3.31 -15.26
N SER A 229 15.87 2.16 -15.84
CA SER A 229 15.60 1.87 -17.26
C SER A 229 14.18 1.37 -17.51
N ILE A 230 13.50 0.86 -16.47
CA ILE A 230 12.11 0.41 -16.55
C ILE A 230 11.20 1.59 -16.90
N GLN A 231 10.52 1.48 -18.04
CA GLN A 231 9.55 2.47 -18.49
C GLN A 231 8.18 2.15 -17.90
N VAL A 232 7.57 3.11 -17.20
CA VAL A 232 6.23 2.93 -16.61
C VAL A 232 5.28 3.98 -17.17
N ASN A 233 4.14 3.52 -17.69
CA ASN A 233 3.09 4.36 -18.26
C ASN A 233 1.74 4.07 -17.58
N PRO A 234 1.42 4.76 -16.47
CA PRO A 234 0.20 4.55 -15.71
C PRO A 234 -0.94 5.48 -16.15
N THR A 235 -2.17 5.01 -15.99
CA THR A 235 -3.39 5.84 -15.92
C THR A 235 -4.13 5.47 -14.64
N CYS A 236 -4.27 6.43 -13.72
CA CYS A 236 -4.87 6.17 -12.41
C CYS A 236 -6.32 6.63 -12.33
N VAL A 237 -7.26 5.69 -12.14
CA VAL A 237 -8.70 5.96 -12.17
C VAL A 237 -9.36 5.56 -10.85
N ARG A 238 -10.12 6.48 -10.26
CA ARG A 238 -10.99 6.21 -9.11
C ARG A 238 -12.30 5.60 -9.59
N VAL A 239 -12.71 4.49 -8.98
CA VAL A 239 -13.93 3.76 -9.32
C VAL A 239 -14.85 3.62 -8.09
N PRO A 240 -16.16 3.32 -8.27
CA PRO A 240 -17.12 3.27 -7.16
C PRO A 240 -17.04 1.93 -6.42
N VAL A 241 -15.86 1.61 -5.90
CA VAL A 241 -15.55 0.42 -5.10
C VAL A 241 -15.08 0.89 -3.73
N PHE A 242 -15.56 0.25 -2.66
CA PHE A 242 -15.22 0.65 -1.29
C PHE A 242 -13.78 0.27 -0.91
N PHE A 243 -13.39 -0.99 -1.11
CA PHE A 243 -12.09 -1.53 -0.74
C PHE A 243 -11.55 -2.43 -1.85
N GLY A 244 -10.22 -2.50 -1.96
CA GLY A 244 -9.53 -3.27 -2.98
C GLY A 244 -9.21 -2.43 -4.22
N HIS A 245 -7.93 -2.37 -4.58
CA HIS A 245 -7.53 -1.80 -5.87
C HIS A 245 -7.45 -2.93 -6.90
N SER A 246 -7.69 -2.58 -8.16
CA SER A 246 -7.46 -3.49 -9.27
C SER A 246 -6.68 -2.82 -10.38
N GLU A 247 -5.89 -3.59 -11.12
CA GLU A 247 -4.98 -3.08 -12.13
C GLU A 247 -4.99 -3.98 -13.36
N ALA A 248 -5.24 -3.38 -14.52
CA ALA A 248 -4.91 -4.01 -15.79
C ALA A 248 -3.45 -3.68 -16.10
N VAL A 249 -2.59 -4.71 -16.04
CA VAL A 249 -1.13 -4.57 -16.20
C VAL A 249 -0.71 -5.26 -17.48
N HIS A 250 -0.05 -4.52 -18.37
CA HIS A 250 0.52 -5.03 -19.61
C HIS A 250 2.02 -4.74 -19.60
N ILE A 251 2.83 -5.80 -19.60
CA ILE A 251 4.29 -5.67 -19.56
C ILE A 251 4.92 -6.12 -20.87
N GLU A 252 6.04 -5.49 -21.21
CA GLU A 252 6.96 -5.92 -22.26
C GLU A 252 8.24 -6.41 -21.55
N THR A 253 8.57 -7.71 -21.69
CA THR A 253 9.73 -8.33 -21.03
C THR A 253 10.99 -8.24 -21.90
N VAL A 254 12.17 -8.34 -21.27
CA VAL A 254 13.46 -8.36 -22.00
C VAL A 254 13.59 -9.67 -22.78
N ASP A 255 13.40 -10.80 -22.10
CA ASP A 255 13.32 -12.12 -22.72
C ASP A 255 11.88 -12.62 -22.78
N LYS A 256 11.54 -13.40 -23.81
CA LYS A 256 10.19 -13.94 -23.96
C LYS A 256 9.88 -14.92 -22.81
N ILE A 257 8.73 -14.73 -22.16
CA ILE A 257 8.12 -15.69 -21.23
C ILE A 257 6.72 -16.08 -21.74
N THR A 258 6.35 -17.35 -21.58
CA THR A 258 4.97 -17.79 -21.87
C THR A 258 4.05 -17.51 -20.70
N ALA A 259 2.74 -17.39 -20.94
CA ALA A 259 1.76 -17.23 -19.87
C ALA A 259 1.81 -18.37 -18.84
N GLU A 260 2.13 -19.59 -19.27
CA GLU A 260 2.23 -20.74 -18.39
C GLU A 260 3.46 -20.66 -17.46
N GLN A 261 4.61 -20.25 -18.00
CA GLN A 261 5.80 -19.99 -17.19
C GLN A 261 5.55 -18.88 -16.17
N ALA A 262 4.86 -17.80 -16.58
CA ALA A 262 4.50 -16.73 -15.66
C ALA A 262 3.57 -17.21 -14.54
N ARG A 263 2.54 -18.03 -14.85
CA ARG A 263 1.67 -18.65 -13.83
C ARG A 263 2.47 -19.45 -12.81
N GLU A 264 3.42 -20.26 -13.27
CA GLU A 264 4.22 -21.10 -12.38
C GLU A 264 5.10 -20.26 -11.45
N LEU A 265 5.74 -19.21 -11.97
CA LEU A 265 6.50 -18.27 -11.13
C LEU A 265 5.60 -17.62 -10.06
N LEU A 266 4.43 -17.14 -10.47
CA LEU A 266 3.49 -16.45 -9.59
C LEU A 266 2.88 -17.38 -8.52
N ARG A 267 2.61 -18.65 -8.85
CA ARG A 267 2.11 -19.64 -7.87
C ARG A 267 3.10 -19.94 -6.75
N ASN A 268 4.39 -19.81 -7.04
CA ASN A 268 5.47 -20.05 -6.09
C ASN A 268 5.94 -18.77 -5.38
N ALA A 269 5.42 -17.60 -5.78
CA ALA A 269 5.85 -16.32 -5.25
C ALA A 269 5.22 -16.01 -3.88
N PRO A 270 6.01 -15.60 -2.86
CA PRO A 270 5.48 -15.20 -1.56
C PRO A 270 4.48 -14.05 -1.68
N GLY A 271 3.36 -14.17 -0.97
CA GLY A 271 2.33 -13.13 -0.94
C GLY A 271 1.46 -13.03 -2.21
N VAL A 272 1.67 -13.89 -3.21
CA VAL A 272 0.86 -13.94 -4.44
C VAL A 272 -0.11 -15.12 -4.40
N GLN A 273 -1.36 -14.88 -4.82
CA GLN A 273 -2.36 -15.93 -5.04
C GLN A 273 -2.87 -15.89 -6.48
N VAL A 274 -2.62 -16.94 -7.25
CA VAL A 274 -3.07 -17.02 -8.65
C VAL A 274 -4.52 -17.50 -8.73
N MET A 275 -5.37 -16.69 -9.35
CA MET A 275 -6.75 -17.01 -9.71
C MET A 275 -6.92 -16.76 -11.21
N ASP A 276 -6.61 -17.77 -12.03
CA ASP A 276 -6.55 -17.64 -13.50
C ASP A 276 -7.15 -18.85 -14.21
N GLU A 277 -8.40 -19.18 -13.89
CA GLU A 277 -9.15 -20.21 -14.59
C GLU A 277 -9.81 -19.60 -15.84
N GLN A 278 -9.67 -20.27 -16.98
CA GLN A 278 -10.30 -19.84 -18.25
C GLN A 278 -11.77 -20.26 -18.30
N GLY A 279 -12.57 -19.69 -17.39
CA GLY A 279 -14.02 -19.90 -17.25
C GLY A 279 -14.69 -18.76 -16.49
N ASP A 280 -16.03 -18.82 -16.40
CA ASP A 280 -16.83 -17.79 -15.73
C ASP A 280 -16.44 -17.69 -14.24
N GLY A 281 -16.06 -16.48 -13.79
CA GLY A 281 -15.64 -16.24 -12.40
C GLY A 281 -14.23 -16.71 -12.04
N GLY A 282 -13.45 -17.21 -13.01
CA GLY A 282 -12.08 -17.72 -12.80
C GLY A 282 -11.00 -16.65 -12.57
N TYR A 283 -11.35 -15.47 -12.08
CA TYR A 283 -10.46 -14.31 -11.95
C TYR A 283 -10.76 -13.53 -10.65
N PRO A 284 -9.76 -12.84 -10.06
CA PRO A 284 -9.96 -12.15 -8.80
C PRO A 284 -10.69 -10.82 -8.98
N THR A 285 -11.48 -10.43 -7.99
CA THR A 285 -12.11 -9.11 -7.93
C THR A 285 -11.90 -8.43 -6.58
N ALA A 286 -12.00 -7.09 -6.58
CA ALA A 286 -11.79 -6.27 -5.40
C ALA A 286 -12.69 -6.71 -4.21
N VAL A 287 -13.96 -6.98 -4.50
CA VAL A 287 -15.00 -7.24 -3.49
C VAL A 287 -14.96 -8.66 -2.94
N SER A 288 -14.83 -9.67 -3.79
CA SER A 288 -14.95 -11.09 -3.37
C SER A 288 -13.66 -11.66 -2.80
N ASP A 289 -12.50 -11.23 -3.29
CA ASP A 289 -11.25 -11.93 -3.04
C ASP A 289 -10.25 -11.09 -2.26
N SER A 290 -10.16 -9.78 -2.58
CA SER A 290 -9.11 -8.94 -2.00
C SER A 290 -9.49 -8.28 -0.67
N ALA A 291 -10.70 -7.74 -0.54
CA ALA A 291 -11.06 -6.93 0.62
C ALA A 291 -10.95 -7.72 1.94
N GLY A 292 -10.15 -7.22 2.87
CA GLY A 292 -9.89 -7.85 4.16
C GLY A 292 -8.87 -9.00 4.14
N THR A 293 -8.21 -9.28 3.02
CA THR A 293 -7.23 -10.37 2.89
C THR A 293 -5.79 -9.85 2.68
N ASP A 294 -4.80 -10.68 3.02
CA ASP A 294 -3.37 -10.37 2.89
C ASP A 294 -2.78 -10.50 1.46
N PRO A 295 -3.18 -11.48 0.63
CA PRO A 295 -2.50 -11.73 -0.63
C PRO A 295 -2.70 -10.64 -1.70
N VAL A 296 -1.74 -10.58 -2.62
CA VAL A 296 -1.92 -9.98 -3.94
C VAL A 296 -2.46 -11.06 -4.87
N PHE A 297 -3.66 -10.86 -5.41
CA PHE A 297 -4.28 -11.79 -6.34
C PHE A 297 -3.92 -11.45 -7.77
N VAL A 298 -3.57 -12.46 -8.56
CA VAL A 298 -3.23 -12.28 -9.97
C VAL A 298 -4.03 -13.25 -10.83
N GLY A 299 -4.67 -12.72 -11.87
CA GLY A 299 -5.44 -13.48 -12.83
C GLY A 299 -5.33 -12.91 -14.24
N ARG A 300 -6.12 -13.46 -15.17
CA ARG A 300 -6.18 -13.06 -16.58
C ARG A 300 -4.80 -13.06 -17.26
N ILE A 301 -3.93 -13.99 -16.87
CA ILE A 301 -2.54 -14.07 -17.34
C ILE A 301 -2.54 -14.62 -18.76
N ARG A 302 -1.98 -13.86 -19.71
CA ARG A 302 -1.96 -14.25 -21.13
C ARG A 302 -0.83 -13.56 -21.87
N GLU A 303 -0.28 -14.20 -22.89
CA GLU A 303 0.62 -13.56 -23.83
C GLU A 303 -0.14 -12.47 -24.60
N ASP A 304 0.50 -11.32 -24.78
CA ASP A 304 -0.03 -10.26 -25.63
C ASP A 304 0.04 -10.68 -27.10
N ILE A 305 -1.08 -10.53 -27.81
CA ILE A 305 -1.16 -10.80 -29.25
C ILE A 305 -0.53 -9.69 -30.10
N SER A 306 -0.30 -8.52 -29.52
CA SER A 306 0.21 -7.32 -30.19
C SER A 306 1.74 -7.17 -30.09
N HIS A 307 2.36 -7.82 -29.10
CA HIS A 307 3.80 -7.75 -28.84
C HIS A 307 4.42 -9.14 -28.60
N PRO A 308 5.51 -9.51 -29.29
CA PRO A 308 6.07 -10.87 -29.23
C PRO A 308 6.63 -11.27 -27.86
N ARG A 309 6.90 -10.29 -26.99
CA ARG A 309 7.37 -10.44 -25.60
C ARG A 309 6.42 -9.77 -24.60
N GLY A 310 5.17 -9.57 -24.99
CA GLY A 310 4.18 -8.94 -24.13
C GLY A 310 3.45 -9.96 -23.26
N LEU A 311 3.11 -9.58 -22.04
CA LEU A 311 2.31 -10.36 -21.12
C LEU A 311 1.29 -9.44 -20.43
N ASP A 312 0.02 -9.87 -20.42
CA ASP A 312 -1.07 -9.17 -19.75
C ASP A 312 -1.47 -9.92 -18.48
N MET A 313 -1.86 -9.17 -17.45
CA MET A 313 -2.44 -9.71 -16.23
C MET A 313 -3.41 -8.71 -15.55
N TRP A 314 -4.20 -9.25 -14.63
CA TRP A 314 -5.11 -8.51 -13.77
C TRP A 314 -4.69 -8.70 -12.31
N VAL A 315 -4.34 -7.60 -11.63
CA VAL A 315 -3.80 -7.63 -10.27
C VAL A 315 -4.79 -6.97 -9.32
N VAL A 316 -5.07 -7.60 -8.17
CA VAL A 316 -6.01 -7.10 -7.18
C VAL A 316 -5.45 -7.29 -5.78
N ALA A 317 -5.50 -6.26 -4.93
CA ALA A 317 -5.14 -6.37 -3.51
C ALA A 317 -5.93 -5.38 -2.66
N ASP A 318 -6.08 -5.68 -1.36
CA ASP A 318 -6.61 -4.72 -0.41
C ASP A 318 -5.61 -3.58 -0.19
N ASN A 319 -6.03 -2.36 -0.58
CA ASN A 319 -5.20 -1.17 -0.54
C ASN A 319 -4.98 -0.60 0.87
N VAL A 320 -5.83 -0.93 1.85
CA VAL A 320 -5.65 -0.54 3.26
C VAL A 320 -4.78 -1.57 3.97
N ARG A 321 -4.91 -2.85 3.59
CA ARG A 321 -4.16 -3.98 4.14
C ARG A 321 -2.81 -4.16 3.43
N LYS A 322 -2.68 -5.03 2.42
CA LYS A 322 -1.40 -5.23 1.70
C LYS A 322 -0.82 -3.95 1.13
N GLY A 323 -1.67 -3.06 0.60
CA GLY A 323 -1.24 -1.77 0.05
C GLY A 323 -0.79 -0.71 1.06
N ALA A 324 -0.88 -0.96 2.37
CA ALA A 324 -0.42 0.00 3.38
C ALA A 324 -0.03 -0.67 4.71
N ALA A 325 -1.02 -1.13 5.48
CA ALA A 325 -0.83 -1.56 6.86
C ALA A 325 -0.01 -2.85 6.98
N LEU A 326 -0.34 -3.88 6.18
CA LEU A 326 0.38 -5.16 6.20
C LEU A 326 1.82 -4.97 5.74
N ASN A 327 2.07 -4.24 4.65
CA ASN A 327 3.44 -4.01 4.19
C ASN A 327 4.27 -3.28 5.25
N SER A 328 3.68 -2.31 5.96
CA SER A 328 4.34 -1.62 7.08
C SER A 328 4.68 -2.57 8.23
N VAL A 329 3.77 -3.49 8.58
CA VAL A 329 4.02 -4.51 9.62
C VAL A 329 5.06 -5.53 9.15
N GLN A 330 5.04 -5.96 7.89
CA GLN A 330 6.05 -6.87 7.32
C GLN A 330 7.44 -6.23 7.28
N ILE A 331 7.55 -4.91 7.02
CA ILE A 331 8.81 -4.17 7.17
C ILE A 331 9.28 -4.23 8.64
N ALA A 332 8.37 -4.04 9.60
CA ALA A 332 8.70 -4.15 11.03
C ALA A 332 9.15 -5.57 11.41
N GLU A 333 8.50 -6.61 10.87
CA GLU A 333 8.88 -8.02 11.07
C GLU A 333 10.28 -8.31 10.53
N ALA A 334 10.59 -7.82 9.33
CA ALA A 334 11.91 -7.95 8.73
C ALA A 334 12.99 -7.21 9.54
N LEU A 335 12.66 -6.03 10.09
CA LEU A 335 13.55 -5.26 10.95
C LEU A 335 13.91 -6.01 12.23
N ILE A 336 12.92 -6.53 12.95
CA ILE A 336 13.19 -7.20 14.23
C ILE A 336 13.95 -8.51 14.03
N THR A 337 13.70 -9.21 12.93
CA THR A 337 14.38 -10.49 12.64
C THR A 337 15.84 -10.31 12.21
N THR A 338 16.22 -9.14 11.69
CA THR A 338 17.51 -8.95 11.00
C THR A 338 18.42 -7.92 11.66
N TYR A 339 17.85 -6.87 12.26
CA TYR A 339 18.60 -5.67 12.66
C TYR A 339 18.35 -5.18 14.09
N LEU A 340 17.25 -5.59 14.73
CA LEU A 340 16.89 -5.15 16.09
C LEU A 340 16.91 -6.27 17.14
N ASP A 341 17.59 -7.38 16.84
CA ASP A 341 17.99 -8.41 17.81
C ASP A 341 19.05 -7.88 18.79
#